data_AF-A0A970TKH4-F1
#
_entry.id   AF-A0A970TKH4-F1
#
_cell.length_a   1.000
_cell.length_b   1.000
_cell.length_c   1.000
_cell.angle_alpha   90.00
_cell.angle_beta   90.00
_cell.angle_gamma   90.00
#
_symmetry.space_group_name_H-M   'P 1'
#
loop_
_entity.id
_entity.type
_entity.pdbx_description
1 polymer ?
#
loop_
_entity_poly.entity_id
_entity_poly.type
_entity_poly.pdbx_seq_one_letter_code
_entity_poly.pdbx_strand_id
1 'polypeptide(L)'
;MQKYLLELRAQASTPAGGTGAVQEDNGGEHLRYSFVAGFSILILFSAFLLDTPGVIWAGLFRIIISTSVLLSDYIAIGGPGAALFNCGLMMLLCVVMARITKAKMNGPLLAAIFMVGGFALFGKNLFNASPILLGAYLSARYRKVALSTQTAVAFFSLAMGPLVSYLAFGLGWPLAASLPFALMAGCLAGFVLPPLSVRFMSFHHGYSLYNVGFTCGVLGMAMMAVLRALGMGSEVRANY
;
A
#
# COMPACT_ATOMS: atom_id res chain seq x y z
N MET A 1 26.07 36.87 27.61
CA MET A 1 25.66 36.81 26.19
C MET A 1 26.86 36.75 25.22
N GLN A 2 27.82 37.69 25.28
CA GLN A 2 28.97 37.71 24.35
C GLN A 2 29.92 36.51 24.45
N LYS A 3 30.20 36.00 25.66
CA LYS A 3 31.02 34.78 25.87
C LYS A 3 30.40 33.52 25.24
N TYR A 4 29.08 33.38 25.38
CA TYR A 4 28.31 32.27 24.81
C TYR A 4 28.30 32.28 23.27
N LEU A 5 28.22 33.47 22.67
CA LEU A 5 28.27 33.64 21.21
C LEU A 5 29.68 33.39 20.64
N LEU A 6 30.73 33.59 21.43
CA LEU A 6 32.11 33.28 21.05
C LEU A 6 32.39 31.77 21.08
N GLU A 7 31.84 31.05 22.05
CA GLU A 7 31.92 29.58 22.12
C GLU A 7 31.20 28.90 20.94
N LEU A 8 30.02 29.42 20.56
CA LEU A 8 29.29 28.96 19.36
C LEU A 8 30.06 29.18 18.05
N ARG A 9 30.82 30.29 17.94
CA ARG A 9 31.65 30.55 16.75
C ARG A 9 32.91 29.68 16.70
N ALA A 10 33.48 29.32 17.86
CA ALA A 10 34.62 28.42 17.94
C ALA A 10 34.24 26.96 17.61
N GLN A 11 33.00 26.54 17.93
CA GLN A 11 32.48 25.23 17.52
C GLN A 11 32.17 25.18 16.02
N ALA A 12 31.74 26.29 15.42
CA ALA A 12 31.46 26.38 13.98
C ALA A 12 32.70 26.46 13.08
N SER A 13 33.89 26.75 13.63
CA SER A 13 35.14 26.91 12.87
C SER A 13 36.07 25.70 12.90
N THR A 14 35.71 24.63 13.63
CA THR A 14 36.41 23.35 13.48
C THR A 14 35.93 22.71 12.17
N PRO A 15 36.83 22.39 11.21
CA PRO A 15 36.42 21.68 10.02
C PRO A 15 35.88 20.33 10.47
N ALA A 16 34.58 20.14 10.31
CA ALA A 16 33.95 18.84 10.48
C ALA A 16 34.78 17.85 9.64
N GLY A 17 35.38 16.88 10.34
CA GLY A 17 36.19 15.83 9.74
C GLY A 17 35.51 15.32 8.49
N GLY A 18 36.32 15.14 7.44
CA GLY A 18 35.88 14.89 6.08
C GLY A 18 34.63 14.02 6.02
N THR A 19 33.62 14.55 5.33
CA THR A 19 32.56 13.77 4.71
C THR A 19 33.20 12.79 3.73
N GLY A 20 33.76 11.71 4.27
CA GLY A 20 33.83 10.46 3.55
C GLY A 20 32.40 10.17 3.14
N ALA A 21 32.14 10.25 1.84
CA ALA A 21 30.95 9.67 1.26
C ALA A 21 30.89 8.24 1.81
N VAL A 22 29.96 7.97 2.71
CA VAL A 22 29.63 6.60 3.10
C VAL A 22 29.18 5.97 1.80
N GLN A 23 30.10 5.22 1.20
CA GLN A 23 29.88 4.46 -0.02
C GLN A 23 28.66 3.60 0.27
N GLU A 24 27.52 3.95 -0.34
CA GLU A 24 26.29 3.19 -0.14
C GLU A 24 26.61 1.73 -0.48
N ASP A 25 26.39 0.84 0.49
CA ASP A 25 26.56 -0.60 0.33
C ASP A 25 25.55 -1.12 -0.70
N ASN A 26 25.90 -0.94 -1.96
CA ASN A 26 25.12 -1.39 -3.11
C ASN A 26 24.93 -2.91 -3.05
N GLY A 27 25.94 -3.65 -2.57
CA GLY A 27 25.88 -5.11 -2.42
C GLY A 27 24.76 -5.55 -1.47
N GLY A 28 24.70 -4.94 -0.30
CA GLY A 28 23.64 -5.22 0.69
C GLY A 28 22.25 -4.87 0.19
N GLU A 29 22.08 -3.81 -0.59
CA GLU A 29 20.77 -3.42 -1.14
C GLU A 29 20.26 -4.41 -2.19
N HIS A 30 21.09 -4.80 -3.15
CA HIS A 30 20.72 -5.82 -4.14
C HIS A 30 20.36 -7.15 -3.48
N LEU A 31 21.06 -7.53 -2.41
CA LEU A 31 20.76 -8.74 -1.64
C LEU A 31 19.38 -8.65 -0.97
N ARG A 32 19.05 -7.54 -0.31
CA ARG A 32 17.75 -7.34 0.35
C ARG A 32 16.60 -7.43 -0.65
N TYR A 33 16.73 -6.77 -1.80
CA TYR A 33 15.74 -6.86 -2.85
C TYR A 33 15.58 -8.28 -3.38
N SER A 34 16.70 -9.00 -3.59
CA SER A 34 16.69 -10.38 -4.08
C SER A 34 16.05 -11.32 -3.07
N PHE A 35 16.28 -11.12 -1.78
CA PHE A 35 15.64 -11.87 -0.71
C PHE A 35 14.10 -11.71 -0.73
N VAL A 36 13.60 -10.47 -0.78
CA VAL A 36 12.15 -10.22 -0.79
C VAL A 36 11.52 -10.72 -2.09
N ALA A 37 12.20 -10.52 -3.23
CA ALA A 37 11.76 -11.09 -4.50
C ALA A 37 11.69 -12.62 -4.45
N GLY A 38 12.74 -13.28 -3.94
CA GLY A 38 12.79 -14.74 -3.78
C GLY A 38 11.67 -15.26 -2.88
N PHE A 39 11.39 -14.59 -1.77
CA PHE A 39 10.26 -14.92 -0.90
C PHE A 39 8.91 -14.77 -1.61
N SER A 40 8.73 -13.68 -2.38
CA SER A 40 7.49 -13.41 -3.12
C SER A 40 7.26 -14.45 -4.23
N ILE A 41 8.34 -14.84 -4.92
CA ILE A 41 8.35 -15.90 -5.93
C ILE A 41 8.02 -17.24 -5.28
N LEU A 42 8.59 -17.56 -4.12
CA LEU A 42 8.31 -18.80 -3.40
C LEU A 42 6.82 -18.92 -3.05
N ILE A 43 6.19 -17.84 -2.55
CA ILE A 43 4.74 -17.81 -2.29
C ILE A 43 3.94 -17.95 -3.59
N LEU A 44 4.35 -17.28 -4.66
CA LEU A 44 3.65 -17.38 -5.95
C LEU A 44 3.70 -18.81 -6.50
N PHE A 45 4.85 -19.47 -6.41
CA PHE A 45 5.02 -20.84 -6.92
C PHE A 45 4.38 -21.90 -6.02
N SER A 46 4.25 -21.67 -4.71
CA SER A 46 3.54 -22.62 -3.84
C SER A 46 2.06 -22.76 -4.20
N ALA A 47 1.47 -21.78 -4.89
CA ALA A 47 0.13 -21.90 -5.46
C ALA A 47 -0.05 -23.12 -6.37
N PHE A 48 0.97 -23.44 -7.18
CA PHE A 48 0.93 -24.56 -8.12
C PHE A 48 1.13 -25.93 -7.46
N LEU A 49 1.51 -25.95 -6.18
CA LEU A 49 1.51 -27.18 -5.37
C LEU A 49 0.10 -27.54 -4.88
N LEU A 50 -0.81 -26.57 -4.85
CA LEU A 50 -2.17 -26.73 -4.31
C LEU A 50 -3.21 -26.90 -5.42
N ASP A 51 -3.09 -26.15 -6.51
CA ASP A 51 -4.07 -26.11 -7.58
C ASP A 51 -3.43 -26.14 -8.98
N THR A 52 -4.21 -26.59 -9.97
CA THR A 52 -3.79 -26.52 -11.38
C THR A 52 -3.91 -25.10 -11.93
N PRO A 53 -3.12 -24.71 -12.96
CA PRO A 53 -3.16 -23.36 -13.52
C PRO A 53 -4.55 -22.88 -13.96
N GLY A 54 -5.41 -23.79 -14.45
CA GLY A 54 -6.78 -23.46 -14.85
C GLY A 54 -7.67 -23.06 -13.67
N VAL A 55 -7.55 -23.78 -12.54
CA VAL A 55 -8.28 -23.49 -11.30
C VAL A 55 -7.79 -22.18 -10.69
N ILE A 56 -6.48 -21.95 -10.69
CA ILE A 56 -5.87 -20.70 -10.22
C ILE A 56 -6.42 -19.51 -11.01
N TRP A 57 -6.45 -19.59 -12.34
CA TRP A 57 -6.97 -18.50 -13.17
C TRP A 57 -8.45 -18.20 -12.92
N ALA A 58 -9.28 -19.23 -12.84
CA ALA A 58 -10.69 -19.07 -12.51
C ALA A 58 -10.88 -18.45 -11.12
N GLY A 59 -10.08 -18.88 -10.14
CA GLY A 59 -10.07 -18.35 -8.78
C GLY A 59 -9.66 -16.88 -8.71
N LEU A 60 -8.62 -16.49 -9.46
CA LEU A 60 -8.17 -15.09 -9.54
C LEU A 60 -9.26 -14.18 -10.13
N PHE A 61 -9.98 -14.66 -11.14
CA PHE A 61 -11.10 -13.91 -11.72
C PHE A 61 -12.22 -13.68 -10.69
N ARG A 62 -12.57 -14.71 -9.91
CA ARG A 62 -13.53 -14.58 -8.79
C ARG A 62 -13.05 -13.60 -7.73
N ILE A 63 -11.77 -13.64 -7.38
CA ILE A 63 -11.13 -12.71 -6.44
C ILE A 63 -11.28 -11.26 -6.92
N ILE A 64 -10.98 -10.99 -8.20
CA ILE A 64 -11.00 -9.62 -8.76
C ILE A 64 -12.41 -9.02 -8.75
N ILE A 65 -13.44 -9.82 -9.06
CA ILE A 65 -14.84 -9.35 -9.16
C ILE A 65 -15.57 -9.40 -7.81
N SER A 66 -14.94 -9.97 -6.78
CA SER A 66 -15.52 -9.97 -5.43
C SER A 66 -15.55 -8.56 -4.82
N THR A 67 -16.55 -8.29 -3.98
CA THR A 67 -16.69 -7.03 -3.24
C THR A 67 -15.52 -6.74 -2.30
N SER A 68 -14.72 -7.76 -1.96
CA SER A 68 -13.45 -7.67 -1.20
C SER A 68 -13.53 -6.77 0.03
N VAL A 69 -14.56 -6.95 0.87
CA VAL A 69 -14.63 -6.28 2.18
C VAL A 69 -13.43 -6.76 3.03
N LEU A 70 -12.96 -5.98 4.01
CA LEU A 70 -11.71 -6.25 4.75
C LEU A 70 -11.63 -7.66 5.42
N LEU A 71 -12.77 -8.33 5.63
CA LEU A 71 -12.87 -9.71 6.16
C LEU A 71 -13.10 -10.77 5.07
N SER A 72 -13.00 -10.42 3.79
CA SER A 72 -13.19 -11.35 2.67
C SER A 72 -12.03 -12.33 2.58
N ASP A 73 -12.31 -13.59 2.87
CA ASP A 73 -11.35 -14.68 2.75
C ASP A 73 -11.18 -15.09 1.27
N TYR A 74 -10.01 -14.79 0.68
CA TYR A 74 -9.72 -15.17 -0.70
C TYR A 74 -9.47 -16.68 -0.88
N ILE A 75 -9.13 -17.40 0.18
CA ILE A 75 -9.07 -18.87 0.14
C ILE A 75 -10.49 -19.41 -0.07
N ALA A 76 -11.48 -18.85 0.64
CA ALA A 76 -12.88 -19.24 0.47
C ALA A 76 -13.45 -18.82 -0.90
N ILE A 77 -13.08 -17.64 -1.43
CA ILE A 77 -13.62 -17.11 -2.69
C ILE A 77 -12.98 -17.76 -3.93
N GLY A 78 -11.65 -17.77 -3.96
CA GLY A 78 -10.86 -18.16 -5.14
C GLY A 78 -10.19 -19.54 -5.03
N GLY A 79 -10.16 -20.13 -3.83
CA GLY A 79 -9.36 -21.32 -3.54
C GLY A 79 -7.95 -20.97 -3.03
N PRO A 80 -7.28 -21.92 -2.36
CA PRO A 80 -5.99 -21.68 -1.72
C PRO A 80 -4.88 -21.36 -2.72
N GLY A 81 -4.84 -22.03 -3.89
CA GLY A 81 -3.86 -21.74 -4.93
C GLY A 81 -4.03 -20.33 -5.50
N ALA A 82 -5.26 -19.90 -5.81
CA ALA A 82 -5.52 -18.56 -6.31
C ALA A 82 -5.17 -17.46 -5.29
N ALA A 83 -5.46 -17.68 -4.00
CA ALA A 83 -5.13 -16.75 -2.93
C ALA A 83 -3.61 -16.57 -2.76
N LEU A 84 -2.85 -17.68 -2.74
CA LEU A 84 -1.38 -17.62 -2.66
C LEU A 84 -0.77 -17.00 -3.91
N PHE A 85 -1.30 -17.32 -5.09
CA PHE A 85 -0.85 -16.71 -6.34
C PHE A 85 -1.06 -15.19 -6.32
N ASN A 86 -2.24 -14.72 -5.91
CA ASN A 86 -2.53 -13.29 -5.75
C ASN A 86 -1.58 -12.62 -4.74
N CYS A 87 -1.34 -13.28 -3.59
CA CYS A 87 -0.41 -12.79 -2.57
C CYS A 87 1.01 -12.61 -3.11
N GLY A 88 1.59 -13.67 -3.68
CA GLY A 88 2.93 -13.63 -4.26
C GLY A 88 3.06 -12.62 -5.39
N LEU A 89 2.05 -12.54 -6.27
CA LEU A 89 2.01 -11.58 -7.37
C LEU A 89 2.00 -10.13 -6.85
N MET A 90 1.16 -9.83 -5.87
CA MET A 90 1.07 -8.49 -5.29
C MET A 90 2.37 -8.07 -4.61
N MET A 91 3.03 -8.98 -3.87
CA MET A 91 4.33 -8.71 -3.28
C MET A 91 5.42 -8.48 -4.35
N LEU A 92 5.44 -9.30 -5.40
CA LEU A 92 6.38 -9.16 -6.50
C LEU A 92 6.21 -7.82 -7.24
N LEU A 93 4.96 -7.42 -7.47
CA LEU A 93 4.65 -6.11 -8.06
C LEU A 93 5.14 -4.97 -7.16
N CYS A 94 4.99 -5.07 -5.84
CA CYS A 94 5.55 -4.08 -4.93
C CYS A 94 7.08 -4.02 -5.00
N VAL A 95 7.76 -5.17 -5.11
CA VAL A 95 9.21 -5.23 -5.29
C VAL A 95 9.64 -4.56 -6.60
N VAL A 96 8.96 -4.86 -7.71
CA VAL A 96 9.22 -4.26 -9.03
C VAL A 96 9.00 -2.75 -8.97
N MET A 97 7.90 -2.29 -8.39
CA MET A 97 7.59 -0.88 -8.26
C MET A 97 8.61 -0.14 -7.39
N ALA A 98 9.07 -0.74 -6.29
CA ALA A 98 10.13 -0.18 -5.46
C ALA A 98 11.47 -0.03 -6.21
N ARG A 99 11.80 -0.99 -7.09
CA ARG A 99 12.98 -0.88 -7.97
C ARG A 99 12.82 0.25 -8.98
N ILE A 100 11.66 0.36 -9.63
CA ILE A 100 11.38 1.41 -10.62
C ILE A 100 11.47 2.81 -9.98
N THR A 101 10.94 2.97 -8.77
CA THR A 101 11.00 4.25 -8.04
C THR A 101 12.35 4.51 -7.39
N LYS A 102 13.30 3.56 -7.46
CA LYS A 102 14.61 3.60 -6.79
C LYS A 102 14.47 3.83 -5.28
N ALA A 103 13.46 3.21 -4.67
CA ALA A 103 13.26 3.27 -3.23
C ALA A 103 14.34 2.47 -2.50
N LYS A 104 14.80 2.97 -1.34
CA LYS A 104 15.78 2.24 -0.54
C LYS A 104 15.12 1.12 0.24
N MET A 105 15.63 -0.10 0.16
CA MET A 105 15.07 -1.23 0.93
C MET A 105 15.43 -1.12 2.42
N ASN A 106 14.54 -0.49 3.18
CA ASN A 106 14.61 -0.27 4.62
C ASN A 106 13.44 -0.97 5.36
N GLY A 107 13.45 -0.91 6.69
CA GLY A 107 12.41 -1.53 7.53
C GLY A 107 10.97 -1.14 7.16
N PRO A 108 10.64 0.15 6.99
CA PRO A 108 9.30 0.58 6.57
C PRO A 108 8.86 0.03 5.21
N LEU A 109 9.74 0.04 4.21
CA LEU A 109 9.41 -0.49 2.88
C LEU A 109 9.21 -2.01 2.92
N LEU A 110 10.07 -2.72 3.66
CA LEU A 110 9.95 -4.16 3.89
C LEU A 110 8.60 -4.47 4.55
N ALA A 111 8.27 -3.80 5.65
CA ALA A 111 7.01 -3.95 6.35
C ALA A 111 5.81 -3.68 5.44
N ALA A 112 5.88 -2.65 4.58
CA ALA A 112 4.82 -2.34 3.64
C ALA A 112 4.59 -3.47 2.62
N ILE A 113 5.66 -4.06 2.06
CA ILE A 113 5.55 -5.18 1.10
C ILE A 113 4.91 -6.40 1.76
N PHE A 114 5.36 -6.79 2.95
CA PHE A 114 4.78 -7.91 3.69
C PHE A 114 3.33 -7.66 4.11
N MET A 115 3.00 -6.42 4.49
CA MET A 115 1.62 -6.04 4.79
C MET A 115 0.72 -6.14 3.56
N VAL A 116 1.20 -5.72 2.39
CA VAL A 116 0.47 -5.90 1.12
C VAL A 116 0.24 -7.38 0.85
N GLY A 117 1.24 -8.24 1.06
CA GLY A 117 1.09 -9.69 0.96
C GLY A 117 0.03 -10.24 1.90
N GLY A 118 0.06 -9.88 3.19
CA GLY A 118 -0.95 -10.29 4.16
C GLY A 118 -2.36 -9.87 3.75
N PHE A 119 -2.56 -8.62 3.35
CA PHE A 119 -3.86 -8.14 2.88
C PHE A 119 -4.28 -8.71 1.53
N ALA A 120 -3.35 -9.21 0.73
CA ALA A 120 -3.65 -9.92 -0.51
C ALA A 120 -4.29 -11.29 -0.30
N LEU A 121 -4.36 -11.77 0.95
CA LEU A 121 -5.19 -12.91 1.34
C LEU A 121 -6.60 -12.50 1.82
N PHE A 122 -6.80 -11.22 2.16
CA PHE A 122 -7.99 -10.70 2.85
C PHE A 122 -8.61 -9.49 2.13
N GLY A 123 -8.82 -9.56 0.81
CA GLY A 123 -9.50 -8.49 0.07
C GLY A 123 -8.61 -7.50 -0.70
N LYS A 124 -7.30 -7.77 -0.87
CA LYS A 124 -6.44 -6.96 -1.76
C LYS A 124 -6.09 -7.69 -3.05
N ASN A 125 -6.33 -7.06 -4.18
CA ASN A 125 -5.95 -7.63 -5.48
C ASN A 125 -5.43 -6.53 -6.41
N LEU A 126 -4.98 -6.92 -7.60
CA LEU A 126 -4.38 -5.99 -8.55
C LEU A 126 -5.35 -4.89 -9.00
N PHE A 127 -6.62 -5.23 -9.23
CA PHE A 127 -7.65 -4.28 -9.65
C PHE A 127 -7.81 -3.16 -8.63
N ASN A 128 -8.03 -3.51 -7.36
CA ASN A 128 -8.32 -2.53 -6.32
C ASN A 128 -7.09 -1.75 -5.82
N ALA A 129 -5.90 -2.32 -5.96
CA ALA A 129 -4.64 -1.67 -5.63
C ALA A 129 -4.23 -0.60 -6.64
N SER A 130 -4.47 -0.85 -7.93
CA SER A 130 -3.99 0.00 -9.02
C SER A 130 -4.41 1.48 -8.94
N PRO A 131 -5.70 1.85 -8.72
CA PRO A 131 -6.09 3.26 -8.64
C PRO A 131 -5.51 3.96 -7.41
N ILE A 132 -5.39 3.26 -6.27
CA ILE A 132 -4.85 3.85 -5.04
C ILE A 132 -3.36 4.15 -5.21
N LEU A 133 -2.61 3.21 -5.80
CA LEU A 133 -1.20 3.41 -6.09
C LEU A 133 -0.97 4.57 -7.05
N LEU A 134 -1.80 4.66 -8.11
CA LEU A 134 -1.79 5.77 -9.06
C LEU A 134 -2.04 7.10 -8.34
N GLY A 135 -3.06 7.17 -7.50
CA GLY A 135 -3.39 8.36 -6.70
C GLY A 135 -2.23 8.80 -5.80
N ALA A 136 -1.60 7.86 -5.10
CA ALA A 136 -0.47 8.14 -4.22
C ALA A 136 0.73 8.73 -4.97
N TYR A 137 1.05 8.19 -6.16
CA TYR A 137 2.13 8.74 -6.99
C TYR A 137 1.77 10.07 -7.66
N LEU A 138 0.50 10.28 -8.03
CA LEU A 138 0.02 11.59 -8.47
C LEU A 138 0.17 12.63 -7.37
N SER A 139 -0.12 12.28 -6.11
CA SER A 139 0.09 13.15 -4.94
C SER A 139 1.55 13.52 -4.76
N ALA A 140 2.45 12.53 -4.89
CA ALA A 140 3.88 12.77 -4.81
C ALA A 140 4.37 13.72 -5.93
N ARG A 141 3.89 13.53 -7.17
CA ARG A 141 4.22 14.44 -8.29
C ARG A 141 3.67 15.85 -8.08
N TYR A 142 2.41 15.97 -7.65
CA TYR A 142 1.79 17.27 -7.36
C TYR A 142 2.56 18.04 -6.28
N ARG A 143 3.00 17.35 -5.23
CA ARG A 143 3.79 17.91 -4.14
C ARG A 143 5.29 18.05 -4.44
N LYS A 144 5.73 17.62 -5.64
CA LYS A 144 7.14 17.61 -6.06
C LYS A 144 8.06 16.86 -5.09
N VAL A 145 7.57 15.74 -4.52
CA VAL A 145 8.34 14.85 -3.64
C VAL A 145 8.85 13.67 -4.45
N ALA A 146 10.08 13.22 -4.17
CA ALA A 146 10.66 12.06 -4.82
C ALA A 146 9.81 10.79 -4.60
N LEU A 147 9.58 10.03 -5.67
CA LEU A 147 8.80 8.78 -5.60
C LEU A 147 9.48 7.73 -4.71
N SER A 148 10.82 7.72 -4.68
CA SER A 148 11.61 6.82 -3.83
C SER A 148 11.24 6.94 -2.35
N THR A 149 11.04 8.15 -1.84
CA THR A 149 10.70 8.39 -0.43
C THR A 149 9.22 8.16 -0.11
N GLN A 150 8.35 8.28 -1.12
CA GLN A 150 6.91 8.07 -0.99
C GLN A 150 6.46 6.62 -1.20
N THR A 151 7.33 5.74 -1.72
CA THR A 151 6.94 4.37 -2.10
C THR A 151 6.40 3.54 -0.92
N ALA A 152 7.04 3.59 0.25
CA ALA A 152 6.55 2.87 1.42
C ALA A 152 5.16 3.37 1.86
N VAL A 153 4.95 4.69 1.87
CA VAL A 153 3.65 5.30 2.18
C VAL A 153 2.59 4.89 1.17
N ALA A 154 2.92 4.89 -0.12
CA ALA A 154 2.03 4.46 -1.19
C ALA A 154 1.60 2.99 -1.03
N PHE A 155 2.53 2.10 -0.67
CA PHE A 155 2.20 0.70 -0.40
C PHE A 155 1.34 0.54 0.86
N PHE A 156 1.60 1.31 1.91
CA PHE A 156 0.73 1.34 3.07
C PHE A 156 -0.67 1.87 2.76
N SER A 157 -0.79 2.84 1.85
CA SER A 157 -2.09 3.37 1.39
C SER A 157 -2.94 2.34 0.67
N LEU A 158 -2.32 1.30 0.09
CA LEU A 158 -3.06 0.17 -0.51
C LEU A 158 -4.00 -0.51 0.48
N ALA A 159 -3.87 -0.30 1.80
CA ALA A 159 -4.86 -0.71 2.79
C ALA A 159 -6.30 -0.31 2.44
N MET A 160 -6.50 0.79 1.69
CA MET A 160 -7.81 1.22 1.19
C MET A 160 -8.41 0.36 0.06
N GLY A 161 -7.72 -0.66 -0.46
CA GLY A 161 -8.21 -1.49 -1.59
C GLY A 161 -9.65 -2.00 -1.46
N PRO A 162 -10.09 -2.52 -0.30
CA PRO A 162 -11.48 -2.93 -0.08
C PRO A 162 -12.53 -1.88 -0.44
N LEU A 163 -12.24 -0.60 -0.22
CA LEU A 163 -13.14 0.49 -0.59
C LEU A 163 -13.42 0.50 -2.10
N VAL A 164 -12.39 0.36 -2.93
CA VAL A 164 -12.53 0.37 -4.39
C VAL A 164 -13.38 -0.80 -4.85
N SER A 165 -13.15 -1.98 -4.30
CA SER A 165 -13.90 -3.19 -4.67
C SER A 165 -15.36 -3.10 -4.23
N TYR A 166 -15.61 -2.56 -3.02
CA TYR A 166 -16.96 -2.31 -2.53
C TYR A 166 -17.71 -1.29 -3.39
N LEU A 167 -17.05 -0.20 -3.80
CA LEU A 167 -17.67 0.78 -4.70
C LEU A 167 -17.94 0.21 -6.09
N ALA A 168 -17.07 -0.68 -6.60
CA ALA A 168 -17.22 -1.28 -7.92
C ALA A 168 -18.32 -2.35 -7.96
N PHE A 169 -18.37 -3.23 -6.95
CA PHE A 169 -19.19 -4.45 -6.99
C PHE A 169 -20.24 -4.54 -5.87
N GLY A 170 -20.13 -3.71 -4.83
CA GLY A 170 -20.98 -3.77 -3.63
C GLY A 170 -22.18 -2.81 -3.63
N LEU A 171 -22.16 -1.75 -4.44
CA LEU A 171 -23.24 -0.74 -4.47
C LEU A 171 -24.51 -1.20 -5.22
N GLY A 172 -24.46 -2.29 -5.98
CA GLY A 172 -25.56 -2.75 -6.84
C GLY A 172 -25.83 -1.84 -8.05
N TRP A 173 -24.97 -0.87 -8.32
CA TRP A 173 -25.05 0.00 -9.50
C TRP A 173 -24.66 -0.76 -10.78
N PRO A 174 -25.13 -0.31 -11.96
CA PRO A 174 -24.64 -0.83 -13.23
C PRO A 174 -23.12 -0.69 -13.34
N LEU A 175 -22.44 -1.75 -13.81
CA LEU A 175 -20.97 -1.80 -13.91
C LEU A 175 -20.37 -0.61 -14.67
N ALA A 176 -21.07 -0.12 -15.69
CA ALA A 176 -20.65 1.04 -16.48
C ALA A 176 -20.53 2.34 -15.65
N ALA A 177 -21.32 2.48 -14.58
CA ALA A 177 -21.28 3.61 -13.66
C ALA A 177 -20.40 3.32 -12.43
N SER A 178 -20.45 2.11 -11.89
CA SER A 178 -19.73 1.77 -10.65
C SER A 178 -18.21 1.69 -10.84
N LEU A 179 -17.73 1.15 -11.97
CA LEU A 179 -16.30 1.03 -12.25
C LEU A 179 -15.58 2.39 -12.33
N PRO A 180 -15.99 3.36 -13.18
CA PRO A 180 -15.31 4.66 -13.22
C PRO A 180 -15.41 5.40 -11.88
N PHE A 181 -16.55 5.28 -11.18
CA PHE A 181 -16.72 5.86 -9.85
C PHE A 181 -15.73 5.27 -8.83
N ALA A 182 -15.62 3.94 -8.77
CA ALA A 182 -14.70 3.24 -7.87
C ALA A 182 -13.23 3.57 -8.16
N LEU A 183 -12.84 3.59 -9.44
CA LEU A 183 -11.47 3.94 -9.84
C LEU A 183 -11.14 5.40 -9.49
N MET A 184 -12.06 6.32 -9.72
CA MET A 184 -11.91 7.74 -9.36
C MET A 184 -11.81 7.90 -7.84
N ALA A 185 -12.69 7.26 -7.08
CA ALA A 185 -12.67 7.30 -5.62
C ALA A 185 -11.39 6.68 -5.04
N GLY A 186 -10.91 5.57 -5.60
CA GLY A 186 -9.64 4.94 -5.23
C GLY A 186 -8.44 5.83 -5.51
N CYS A 187 -8.41 6.48 -6.68
CA CYS A 187 -7.38 7.42 -7.05
C CYS A 187 -7.41 8.66 -6.14
N LEU A 188 -8.59 9.20 -5.82
CA LEU A 188 -8.73 10.31 -4.88
C LEU A 188 -8.28 9.94 -3.47
N ALA A 189 -8.67 8.76 -2.97
CA ALA A 189 -8.23 8.27 -1.67
C ALA A 189 -6.70 8.12 -1.63
N GLY A 190 -6.10 7.49 -2.64
CA GLY A 190 -4.66 7.40 -2.80
C GLY A 190 -3.97 8.76 -2.88
N PHE A 191 -4.60 9.75 -3.51
CA PHE A 191 -4.06 11.10 -3.62
C PHE A 191 -4.04 11.87 -2.29
N VAL A 192 -5.11 11.75 -1.51
CA VAL A 192 -5.31 12.46 -0.24
C VAL A 192 -4.53 11.81 0.92
N LEU A 193 -4.35 10.48 0.88
CA LEU A 193 -3.75 9.73 1.99
C LEU A 193 -2.34 10.20 2.38
N PRO A 194 -1.35 10.30 1.46
CA PRO A 194 0.00 10.69 1.83
C PRO A 194 0.14 12.08 2.49
N PRO A 195 -0.51 13.16 2.01
CA PRO A 195 -0.47 14.43 2.73
C PRO A 195 -1.25 14.39 4.05
N LEU A 196 -2.37 13.67 4.11
CA LEU A 196 -3.16 13.52 5.34
C LEU A 196 -2.35 12.79 6.42
N SER A 197 -1.60 11.75 6.05
CA SER A 197 -0.80 10.99 7.01
C SER A 197 0.31 11.84 7.63
N VAL A 198 0.87 12.82 6.91
CA VAL A 198 1.84 13.77 7.48
C VAL A 198 1.18 14.65 8.56
N ARG A 199 -0.07 15.10 8.34
CA ARG A 199 -0.80 15.89 9.35
C ARG A 199 -1.17 15.05 10.56
N PHE A 200 -1.54 13.79 10.34
CA PHE A 200 -1.84 12.88 11.44
C PHE A 200 -0.60 12.50 12.25
N MET A 201 0.59 12.37 11.66
CA MET A 201 1.85 12.24 12.42
C MET A 201 1.96 13.31 13.51
N SER A 202 1.67 14.56 13.17
CA SER A 202 1.69 15.66 14.14
C SER A 202 0.56 15.54 15.16
N PHE A 203 -0.64 15.13 14.74
CA PHE A 203 -1.81 15.01 15.63
C PHE A 203 -1.59 14.02 16.78
N HIS A 204 -1.04 12.83 16.50
CA HIS A 204 -0.80 11.82 17.51
C HIS A 204 0.64 11.82 18.04
N HIS A 205 1.45 12.85 17.74
CA HIS A 205 2.83 13.01 18.21
C HIS A 205 3.76 11.79 17.99
N GLY A 206 3.50 11.00 16.95
CA GLY A 206 4.32 9.80 16.65
C GLY A 206 4.08 8.58 17.52
N TYR A 207 3.09 8.59 18.43
CA TYR A 207 2.67 7.39 19.18
C TYR A 207 2.07 6.26 18.31
N SER A 208 1.69 6.52 17.05
CA SER A 208 1.21 5.50 16.13
C SER A 208 2.35 5.02 15.25
N LEU A 209 2.88 3.84 15.56
CA LEU A 209 3.92 3.18 14.76
C LEU A 209 3.44 2.89 13.33
N TYR A 210 2.13 2.66 13.15
CA TYR A 210 1.50 2.48 11.84
C TYR A 210 0.58 3.64 11.48
N ASN A 211 1.14 4.86 11.43
CA ASN A 211 0.37 6.07 11.14
C ASN A 211 -0.40 6.05 9.81
N VAL A 212 0.17 5.50 8.73
CA VAL A 212 -0.56 5.45 7.44
C VAL A 212 -1.78 4.55 7.56
N GLY A 213 -1.71 3.47 8.35
CA GLY A 213 -2.85 2.62 8.68
C GLY A 213 -3.90 3.32 9.52
N PHE A 214 -3.47 4.05 10.55
CA PHE A 214 -4.38 4.92 11.33
C PHE A 214 -5.10 5.93 10.42
N THR A 215 -4.35 6.57 9.52
CA THR A 215 -4.88 7.53 8.53
C THR A 215 -5.88 6.86 7.60
N CYS A 216 -5.57 5.65 7.13
CA CYS A 216 -6.49 4.82 6.36
C CYS A 216 -7.78 4.54 7.16
N GLY A 217 -7.68 4.12 8.42
CA GLY A 217 -8.85 3.87 9.27
C GLY A 217 -9.75 5.09 9.41
N VAL A 218 -9.18 6.26 9.73
CA VAL A 218 -9.94 7.51 9.85
C VAL A 218 -10.59 7.94 8.54
N LEU A 219 -9.83 7.90 7.43
CA LEU A 219 -10.37 8.24 6.12
C LEU A 219 -11.48 7.27 5.69
N GLY A 220 -11.28 5.97 5.89
CA GLY A 220 -12.26 4.93 5.59
C GLY A 220 -13.56 5.12 6.38
N MET A 221 -13.47 5.44 7.68
CA MET A 221 -14.64 5.78 8.51
C MET A 221 -15.38 7.01 7.97
N ALA A 222 -14.66 8.07 7.61
CA ALA A 222 -15.26 9.28 7.05
C ALA A 222 -15.95 8.99 5.69
N MET A 223 -15.29 8.24 4.80
CA MET A 223 -15.87 7.87 3.51
C MET A 223 -17.12 7.00 3.69
N MET A 224 -17.08 6.01 4.58
CA MET A 224 -18.25 5.17 4.87
C MET A 224 -19.40 5.97 5.50
N ALA A 225 -19.12 6.94 6.36
CA ALA A 225 -20.14 7.82 6.92
C ALA A 225 -20.83 8.66 5.81
N VAL A 226 -20.05 9.20 4.86
CA VAL A 226 -20.58 9.93 3.70
C VAL A 226 -21.43 9.01 2.81
N LEU A 227 -20.94 7.80 2.50
CA LEU A 227 -21.71 6.83 1.70
C LEU A 227 -23.06 6.51 2.36
N ARG A 228 -23.08 6.28 3.68
CA ARG A 228 -24.32 6.04 4.44
C ARG A 228 -25.24 7.25 4.45
N ALA A 229 -24.71 8.47 4.61
CA ALA A 229 -25.49 9.70 4.59
C ALA A 229 -26.15 9.96 3.22
N LEU A 230 -25.53 9.52 2.13
CA LEU A 230 -26.08 9.58 0.77
C LEU A 230 -27.05 8.42 0.45
N GLY A 231 -27.32 7.53 1.41
CA GLY A 231 -28.13 6.34 1.18
C GLY A 231 -27.45 5.25 0.35
N MET A 232 -26.14 5.35 0.11
CA MET A 232 -25.35 4.44 -0.73
C MET A 232 -24.63 3.34 0.08
N GLY A 233 -25.19 2.96 1.23
CA GLY A 233 -24.68 1.87 2.05
C GLY A 233 -25.76 0.81 2.21
N SER A 234 -25.60 -0.33 1.54
CA SER A 234 -26.39 -1.52 1.91
C SER A 234 -25.96 -1.95 3.31
N GLU A 235 -26.90 -2.49 4.11
CA GLU A 235 -26.49 -3.34 5.23
C GLU A 235 -25.49 -4.36 4.68
N VAL A 236 -24.35 -4.51 5.35
CA VAL A 236 -23.39 -5.57 5.01
C VAL A 236 -24.09 -6.89 5.33
N ARG A 237 -24.92 -7.36 4.39
CA ARG A 237 -25.49 -8.70 4.41
C ARG A 237 -24.32 -9.62 4.10
N ALA A 238 -23.68 -10.06 5.18
CA ALA A 238 -22.80 -11.20 5.18
C ALA A 238 -23.63 -12.43 4.79
N ASN A 239 -23.91 -12.57 3.50
CA ASN A 239 -24.42 -13.80 2.94
C ASN A 239 -23.20 -14.71 2.75
N TYR A 240 -22.88 -15.44 3.81
CA TYR A 240 -22.07 -16.65 3.73
C TYR A 240 -23.01 -17.84 3.51
#